data_AF-A0A3D3IRY7-F1
#
_entry.id   AF-A0A3D3IRY7-F1
#
_cell.length_a   1.000
_cell.length_b   1.000
_cell.length_c   1.000
_cell.angle_alpha   90.00
_cell.angle_beta   90.00
_cell.angle_gamma   90.00
#
_symmetry.space_group_name_H-M   'P 1'
#
loop_
_entity.id
_entity.type
_entity.pdbx_description
1 polymer ?
#
loop_
_entity_poly.entity_id
_entity_poly.type
_entity_poly.pdbx_seq_one_letter_code
_entity_poly.pdbx_strand_id
1 'polypeptide(L)' 'MFDVPNRYGQTRDVFRTRLKQLGLRMLQKSVFISPYPCFKEVEFLRELYGIPVTVQYLLVEKLEDDTLLKRQFNL' A
#
# COMPACT_ATOMS: atom_id res chain seq x y z
N MET A 1 -2.75 1.46 -3.95
CA MET A 1 -3.14 2.84 -3.61
C MET A 1 -4.50 2.84 -2.94
N PHE A 2 -4.85 3.87 -2.18
CA PHE A 2 -6.18 3.94 -1.56
C PHE A 2 -6.70 5.36 -1.37
N ASP A 3 -8.02 5.52 -1.36
CA ASP A 3 -8.70 6.79 -1.07
C ASP A 3 -9.81 6.60 -0.04
N VAL A 4 -9.44 6.76 1.23
CA VAL A 4 -10.35 6.60 2.37
C VAL A 4 -10.87 7.98 2.79
N PRO A 5 -12.21 8.22 2.80
CA PRO A 5 -12.80 9.49 3.20
C PRO A 5 -12.33 9.99 4.57
N ASN A 6 -12.19 11.30 4.74
CA ASN A 6 -11.65 11.90 5.97
C ASN A 6 -12.42 11.54 7.24
N ARG A 7 -13.73 11.28 7.14
CA ARG A 7 -14.56 10.78 8.25
C ARG A 7 -14.09 9.44 8.82
N TYR A 8 -13.31 8.67 8.06
CA TYR A 8 -12.69 7.40 8.47
C TYR A 8 -11.17 7.53 8.70
N GLY A 9 -10.74 8.68 9.23
CA GLY A 9 -9.32 8.98 9.46
C GLY A 9 -8.57 7.92 10.27
N GLN A 10 -9.19 7.39 11.34
CA GLN A 10 -8.59 6.31 12.14
C GLN A 10 -8.34 5.05 11.32
N THR A 11 -9.34 4.57 10.58
CA THR A 11 -9.20 3.38 9.70
C THR A 11 -8.09 3.59 8.67
N ARG A 12 -8.02 4.78 8.08
CA ARG A 12 -6.96 5.15 7.13
C ARG A 12 -5.57 5.05 7.76
N ASP A 13 -5.41 5.57 8.97
CA ASP A 13 -4.11 5.60 9.65
C ASP A 13 -3.70 4.22 10.16
N VAL A 14 -4.66 3.41 10.62
CA VAL A 14 -4.44 2.00 10.96
C VAL A 14 -4.03 1.20 9.74
N PHE A 15 -4.76 1.31 8.62
CA PHE A 15 -4.45 0.62 7.37
C PHE A 15 -3.04 0.99 6.88
N ARG A 16 -2.72 2.29 6.87
CA ARG A 16 -1.38 2.80 6.53
C ARG A 16 -0.29 2.17 7.41
N THR A 17 -0.55 2.05 8.71
CA THR A 17 0.39 1.45 9.66
C THR A 17 0.59 -0.04 9.40
N ARG A 18 -0.49 -0.77 9.08
CA ARG A 18 -0.40 -2.20 8.71
C ARG A 18 0.39 -2.42 7.43
N LEU A 19 0.20 -1.61 6.39
CA LEU A 19 0.99 -1.70 5.16
C LEU A 19 2.49 -1.52 5.43
N LYS A 20 2.86 -0.58 6.31
CA LYS A 20 4.27 -0.41 6.72
C LYS A 20 4.81 -1.63 7.47
N GLN A 21 4.00 -2.22 8.36
CA GLN A 21 4.38 -3.43 9.10
C GLN A 21 4.56 -4.65 8.19
N LEU A 22 3.82 -4.72 7.08
CA LEU A 22 4.00 -5.72 6.03
C LEU A 22 5.27 -5.49 5.17
N GLY A 23 6.02 -4.41 5.41
CA GLY A 23 7.23 -4.09 4.67
C GLY A 23 7.01 -3.28 3.39
N LEU A 24 5.78 -2.86 3.09
CA LEU A 24 5.52 -1.95 1.97
C LEU A 24 6.09 -0.56 2.29
N ARG A 25 6.64 0.10 1.27
CA ARG A 25 7.16 1.47 1.38
C ARG A 25 6.16 2.47 0.85
N MET A 26 6.14 3.66 1.43
CA MET A 26 5.28 4.75 0.98
C MET A 26 5.93 5.43 -0.22
N LEU A 27 5.25 5.37 -1.36
CA LEU A 27 5.67 6.07 -2.58
C LEU A 27 5.14 7.51 -2.58
N GLN A 28 3.87 7.70 -2.22
CA GLN A 28 3.19 8.98 -2.07
C GLN A 28 2.14 8.88 -0.96
N LYS A 29 1.44 9.99 -0.66
CA LYS A 29 0.31 9.98 0.28
C LYS A 29 -0.74 8.97 -0.21
N SER A 30 -0.98 7.93 0.60
CA SER A 30 -1.91 6.82 0.30
C SER A 30 -1.51 5.91 -0.88
N VAL A 31 -0.26 6.00 -1.34
CA VAL A 31 0.30 5.09 -2.35
C VAL A 31 1.46 4.33 -1.73
N PHE A 32 1.38 3.01 -1.79
CA PHE A 32 2.37 2.08 -1.26
C PHE A 32 2.86 1.17 -2.36
N ILE A 33 4.13 0.77 -2.28
CA ILE A 33 4.79 -0.08 -3.25
C ILE A 33 5.58 -1.18 -2.55
N SER A 34 5.71 -2.33 -3.21
CA SER A 34 6.54 -3.46 -2.83
C SER A 34 7.01 -4.17 -4.10
N PRO A 35 8.26 -4.66 -4.14
CA PRO A 35 8.74 -5.51 -5.22
C PRO A 35 8.27 -6.97 -5.07
N TYR A 36 7.67 -7.31 -3.92
CA TYR A 36 7.19 -8.66 -3.60
C TYR A 36 5.67 -8.76 -3.77
N PRO A 37 5.15 -9.91 -4.26
CA PRO A 37 3.72 -10.19 -4.29
C PRO A 37 3.12 -10.03 -2.89
N CYS A 38 2.10 -9.18 -2.76
CA CYS A 38 1.45 -8.87 -1.49
C CYS A 38 -0.09 -8.74 -1.63
N PHE A 39 -0.65 -9.27 -2.72
CA PHE A 39 -2.07 -9.11 -3.02
C PHE A 39 -2.95 -9.73 -1.94
N LYS A 40 -2.64 -10.96 -1.50
CA LYS A 40 -3.45 -11.69 -0.50
C LYS A 40 -3.47 -10.98 0.85
N GLU A 41 -2.33 -10.44 1.26
CA GLU A 41 -2.17 -9.70 2.51
C GLU A 41 -2.96 -8.38 2.45
N VAL A 42 -2.84 -7.64 1.34
CA VAL A 42 -3.60 -6.40 1.14
C VAL A 42 -5.10 -6.66 1.04
N GLU A 43 -5.50 -7.75 0.38
CA GLU A 43 -6.88 -8.21 0.27
C GLU A 43 -7.48 -8.54 1.64
N PHE A 44 -6.75 -9.28 2.47
CA PHE A 44 -7.16 -9.56 3.83
C PHE A 44 -7.33 -8.27 4.65
N LEU A 45 -6.38 -7.33 4.57
CA LEU A 45 -6.47 -6.08 5.31
C LEU A 45 -7.66 -5.22 4.86
N ARG A 46 -7.94 -5.11 3.56
CA ARG A 46 -9.07 -4.29 3.08
C ARG A 46 -10.42 -4.86 3.54
N GLU A 47 -10.54 -6.18 3.64
CA GLU A 47 -11.73 -6.86 4.17
C GLU A 47 -11.84 -6.67 5.68
N LEU A 48 -10.76 -6.91 6.42
CA LEU A 48 -10.70 -6.74 7.87
C LEU A 48 -11.13 -5.33 8.32
N TYR A 49 -10.73 -4.30 7.56
CA TYR A 49 -11.05 -2.91 7.89
C TYR A 49 -12.33 -2.39 7.23
N GLY A 50 -13.06 -3.21 6.47
CA GLY A 50 -14.32 -2.82 5.84
C GLY A 50 -14.17 -1.71 4.79
N ILE A 51 -13.02 -1.66 4.10
CA ILE A 51 -12.70 -0.64 3.09
C ILE A 51 -12.40 -1.19 1.67
N PRO A 52 -13.00 -2.32 1.22
CA PRO A 52 -12.57 -3.00 -0.01
C PRO A 52 -12.66 -2.14 -1.27
N VAL A 53 -13.66 -1.26 -1.35
CA VAL A 53 -13.93 -0.38 -2.51
C VAL A 53 -13.00 0.83 -2.60
N THR A 54 -12.22 1.11 -1.56
CA THR A 54 -11.35 2.29 -1.51
C THR A 54 -9.89 1.97 -1.81
N VAL A 55 -9.54 0.69 -1.97
CA VAL A 55 -8.16 0.21 -2.15
C VAL A 55 -8.03 -0.41 -3.54
N GLN A 56 -7.08 0.10 -4.32
CA GLN A 56 -6.71 -0.45 -5.62
C GLN A 56 -5.33 -1.08 -5.55
N TYR A 57 -5.22 -2.29 -6.09
CA TYR A 57 -3.96 -3.02 -6.26
C TYR A 57 -3.53 -2.93 -7.73
N LEU A 58 -2.26 -2.59 -7.97
CA LEU A 58 -1.71 -2.46 -9.30
C LEU A 58 -0.50 -3.38 -9.42
N LEU A 59 -0.47 -4.18 -10.49
CA LEU A 59 0.76 -4.82 -10.96
C LEU A 59 1.41 -3.86 -11.95
N VAL A 60 2.65 -3.50 -11.67
CA VAL A 60 3.40 -2.52 -12.47
C VAL A 60 4.62 -3.22 -13.03
N GLU A 61 4.70 -3.33 -14.37
CA GLU A 61 5.85 -3.94 -15.05
C GLU A 61 7.05 -2.99 -15.11
N LYS A 62 6.79 -1.68 -15.15
CA LYS A 62 7.82 -0.64 -15.23
C LYS A 62 7.42 0.59 -14.44
N LEU A 63 8.36 1.09 -13.64
CA LEU A 63 8.27 2.39 -12.98
C LEU A 63 9.43 3.25 -13.46
N GLU A 64 9.16 4.53 -13.75
CA GLU A 64 10.22 5.49 -14.10
C GLU A 64 11.08 5.79 -12.87
N ASP A 65 12.40 5.86 -13.08
CA ASP A 65 13.42 6.10 -12.05
C ASP A 65 13.17 5.38 -10.71
N ASP A 66 13.24 4.04 -10.74
CA ASP A 66 13.06 3.18 -9.57
C ASP A 66 14.33 3.01 -8.72
N THR A 67 15.40 3.77 -9.02
CA THR A 67 16.73 3.63 -8.40
C THR A 67 16.67 3.77 -6.88
N LEU A 68 15.96 4.78 -6.38
CA LEU A 68 15.80 5.03 -4.94
C LEU A 68 15.01 3.90 -4.29
N LEU A 69 13.95 3.42 -4.95
CA LEU A 69 13.09 2.37 -4.43
C LEU A 69 13.84 1.06 -4.32
N LYS A 70 14.59 0.67 -5.37
CA LYS A 70 15.47 -0.50 -5.35
C LYS A 70 16.42 -0.46 -4.16
N ARG A 71 17.10 0.67 -3.93
CA ARG A 71 17.95 0.86 -2.74
C ARG A 71 17.19 0.70 -1.42
N GLN A 72 15.96 1.22 -1.31
CA GLN A 72 15.13 1.05 -0.09
C GLN A 72 14.70 -0.40 0.19
N PHE A 73 14.70 -1.24 -0.85
CA PHE A 73 14.41 -2.67 -0.76
C PHE A 73 15.66 -3.57 -0.82
N ASN A 74 16.86 -2.97 -0.91
CA ASN A 74 18.12 -3.68 -1.12
C ASN A 74 18.13 -4.55 -2.41
N LEU A 75 17.63 -3.99 -3.50
CA LEU A 75 17.62 -4.55 -4.86
C LEU A 75 18.58 -3.82 -5.80
#